data_AF-X1D4L8-F1
#
_entry.id   AF-X1D4L8-F1
#
_cell.length_a   1.000
_cell.length_b   1.000
_cell.length_c   1.000
_cell.angle_alpha   90.00
_cell.angle_beta   90.00
_cell.angle_gamma   90.00
#
_symmetry.space_group_name_H-M   'P 1'
#
loop_
_entity.id
_entity.type
_entity.pdbx_description
1 polymer ?
#
loop_
_entity_poly.entity_id
_entity_poly.type
_entity_poly.pdbx_seq_one_letter_code
_entity_poly.pdbx_strand_id
1 'polypeptide(L)'
;TIKHGTLEICSNIIIQNKLILKKVSIEDNVIIGGHSIVLPGTVIGANTILDAISMTTINQRLEGNSIYHGYPAKKIERIEIIEDINQLEEIIFDKKRLEGYDIEDLNAHAKELSVPFHFYIIAGWIIVGFSFILPGFLFFLFLFGFLTPHLFSITFSFKLFLDLKFIFILLLTPLIFICLYLIHLFFVALFTKWFYKRADERGPDQGVFDRNLDEMSTALDYYHFRSFLFKYPIFAFIRSPFPWLINWELRFIGSNKVGKGTVFEDTFFHSHIDFGKNCYIGTNSHV
;
A
#
# COMPACT_ATOMS: atom_id res chain seq x y z
N THR A 1 -1.09 -21.32 -17.10
CA THR A 1 -0.46 -22.36 -16.26
C THR A 1 0.49 -21.68 -15.31
N ILE A 2 0.13 -21.58 -14.03
CA ILE A 2 0.88 -20.83 -13.01
C ILE A 2 2.16 -21.62 -12.70
N LYS A 3 3.33 -21.11 -13.12
CA LYS A 3 4.62 -21.65 -12.70
C LYS A 3 4.81 -21.29 -11.23
N HIS A 4 5.07 -22.28 -10.38
CA HIS A 4 5.48 -22.07 -8.99
C HIS A 4 6.75 -21.18 -8.97
N GLY A 5 6.68 -20.02 -8.29
CA GLY A 5 7.81 -19.10 -8.10
C GLY A 5 7.74 -17.77 -8.86
N THR A 6 6.70 -17.53 -9.67
CA THR A 6 6.54 -16.30 -10.45
C THR A 6 5.54 -15.36 -9.78
N LEU A 7 6.00 -14.18 -9.36
CA LEU A 7 5.20 -13.09 -8.83
C LEU A 7 4.53 -12.31 -9.96
N GLU A 8 3.35 -11.76 -9.74
CA GLU A 8 2.68 -10.83 -10.66
C GLU A 8 2.17 -9.60 -9.89
N ILE A 9 2.74 -8.43 -10.16
CA ILE A 9 2.41 -7.13 -9.56
C ILE A 9 1.72 -6.25 -10.59
N CYS A 10 0.53 -5.72 -10.36
CA CYS A 10 -0.03 -4.72 -11.29
C CYS A 10 0.58 -3.34 -11.06
N SER A 11 1.47 -2.90 -11.96
CA SER A 11 2.01 -1.54 -11.98
C SER A 11 1.24 -0.69 -13.00
N ASN A 12 1.14 0.61 -12.72
CA ASN A 12 0.48 1.58 -13.58
C ASN A 12 1.40 2.74 -13.96
N ILE A 13 1.31 3.21 -15.19
CA ILE A 13 1.88 4.50 -15.59
C ILE A 13 0.87 5.27 -16.44
N ILE A 14 0.87 6.58 -16.25
CA ILE A 14 0.14 7.52 -17.09
C ILE A 14 1.14 8.11 -18.09
N ILE A 15 0.88 7.92 -19.38
CA ILE A 15 1.63 8.58 -20.46
C ILE A 15 0.62 9.32 -21.32
N GLN A 16 0.70 10.66 -21.33
CA GLN A 16 -0.30 11.52 -21.97
C GLN A 16 -1.71 11.19 -21.43
N ASN A 17 -2.66 10.95 -22.34
CA ASN A 17 -4.03 10.56 -22.02
C ASN A 17 -4.19 9.04 -21.92
N LYS A 18 -3.14 8.26 -21.61
CA LYS A 18 -3.25 6.80 -21.50
C LYS A 18 -2.81 6.31 -20.13
N LEU A 19 -3.66 5.53 -19.48
CA LEU A 19 -3.31 4.70 -18.34
C LEU A 19 -2.88 3.32 -18.86
N ILE A 20 -1.63 2.94 -18.60
CA ILE A 20 -1.10 1.61 -18.93
C ILE A 20 -1.10 0.80 -17.64
N LEU A 21 -1.91 -0.27 -17.60
CA LEU A 21 -1.97 -1.25 -16.53
C LEU A 21 -1.40 -2.57 -17.03
N LYS A 22 -0.28 -3.02 -16.46
CA LYS A 22 0.28 -4.33 -16.77
C LYS A 22 0.84 -4.99 -15.53
N LYS A 23 0.68 -6.31 -15.47
CA LYS A 23 1.37 -7.11 -14.48
C LYS A 23 2.86 -7.12 -14.79
N VAL A 24 3.62 -6.56 -13.87
CA VAL A 24 5.03 -6.82 -13.63
C VAL A 24 5.16 -8.22 -13.07
N SER A 25 6.26 -8.92 -13.33
CA SER A 25 6.58 -10.17 -12.68
C SER A 25 7.89 -10.06 -11.94
N ILE A 26 7.98 -10.65 -10.76
CA ILE A 26 9.18 -10.68 -9.93
C ILE A 26 9.38 -12.14 -9.51
N GLU A 27 10.60 -12.62 -9.39
CA GLU A 27 10.83 -14.00 -8.95
C GLU A 27 11.34 -14.01 -7.50
N ASP A 28 11.72 -15.18 -6.99
CA ASP A 28 12.17 -15.34 -5.61
C ASP A 28 13.50 -14.58 -5.35
N ASN A 29 13.68 -14.10 -4.11
CA ASN A 29 14.89 -13.41 -3.62
C ASN A 29 15.30 -12.14 -4.41
N VAL A 30 14.32 -11.38 -4.91
CA VAL A 30 14.59 -10.09 -5.56
C VAL A 30 14.67 -8.96 -4.52
N ILE A 31 15.62 -8.05 -4.69
CA ILE A 31 15.76 -6.81 -3.91
C ILE A 31 15.40 -5.63 -4.80
N ILE A 32 14.43 -4.83 -4.38
CA ILE A 32 14.07 -3.55 -5.01
C ILE A 32 14.52 -2.44 -4.06
N GLY A 33 15.55 -1.70 -4.46
CA GLY A 33 16.11 -0.60 -3.69
C GLY A 33 15.13 0.56 -3.52
N GLY A 34 15.27 1.31 -2.44
CA GLY A 34 14.40 2.45 -2.14
C GLY A 34 14.39 3.49 -3.28
N HIS A 35 13.27 4.22 -3.42
CA HIS A 35 13.05 5.22 -4.48
C HIS A 35 13.16 4.69 -5.92
N SER A 36 13.12 3.37 -6.13
CA SER A 36 13.06 2.79 -7.47
C SER A 36 11.63 2.75 -8.01
N ILE A 37 11.51 2.76 -9.33
CA ILE A 37 10.24 2.75 -10.07
C ILE A 37 10.22 1.56 -11.01
N VAL A 38 9.31 0.62 -10.77
CA VAL A 38 9.13 -0.56 -11.64
C VAL A 38 7.98 -0.32 -12.60
N LEU A 39 8.30 -0.11 -13.88
CA LEU A 39 7.31 0.21 -14.90
C LEU A 39 6.46 -1.00 -15.37
N PRO A 40 5.24 -0.77 -15.88
CA PRO A 40 4.30 -1.84 -16.17
C PRO A 40 4.84 -2.89 -17.15
N GLY A 41 4.59 -4.17 -16.85
CA GLY A 41 5.01 -5.30 -17.68
C GLY A 41 6.46 -5.77 -17.45
N THR A 42 7.22 -5.11 -16.57
CA THR A 42 8.59 -5.52 -16.23
C THR A 42 8.63 -6.96 -15.71
N VAL A 43 9.62 -7.77 -16.07
CA VAL A 43 9.86 -9.11 -15.50
C VAL A 43 11.23 -9.14 -14.85
N ILE A 44 11.31 -9.45 -13.56
CA ILE A 44 12.53 -9.48 -12.76
C ILE A 44 12.84 -10.93 -12.36
N GLY A 45 13.95 -11.48 -12.86
CA GLY A 45 14.37 -12.85 -12.57
C GLY A 45 14.86 -13.06 -11.12
N ALA A 46 14.99 -14.32 -10.71
CA ALA A 46 15.32 -14.67 -9.33
C ALA A 46 16.73 -14.21 -8.93
N ASN A 47 16.92 -13.90 -7.64
CA ASN A 47 18.20 -13.42 -7.07
C ASN A 47 18.73 -12.14 -7.75
N THR A 48 17.84 -11.25 -8.17
CA THR A 48 18.20 -10.01 -8.87
C THR A 48 18.02 -8.79 -7.96
N ILE A 49 18.93 -7.83 -8.09
CA ILE A 49 18.87 -6.57 -7.36
C ILE A 49 18.58 -5.45 -8.36
N LEU A 50 17.47 -4.74 -8.17
CA LEU A 50 17.24 -3.43 -8.75
C LEU A 50 17.72 -2.40 -7.72
N ASP A 51 18.80 -1.69 -8.02
CA ASP A 51 19.44 -0.77 -7.09
C ASP A 51 18.51 0.43 -6.76
N ALA A 52 18.81 1.13 -5.66
CA ALA A 52 18.06 2.31 -5.26
C ALA A 52 18.06 3.38 -6.37
N ILE A 53 16.99 4.18 -6.43
CA ILE A 53 16.86 5.29 -7.40
C ILE A 53 16.95 4.81 -8.87
N SER A 54 16.57 3.57 -9.14
CA SER A 54 16.56 2.99 -10.49
C SER A 54 15.15 2.92 -11.07
N MET A 55 15.02 3.02 -12.40
CA MET A 55 13.73 2.98 -13.08
C MET A 55 13.76 2.01 -14.27
N THR A 56 12.85 1.04 -14.30
CA THR A 56 12.76 0.13 -15.46
C THR A 56 12.01 0.76 -16.63
N THR A 57 12.05 0.15 -17.82
CA THR A 57 11.20 0.52 -18.96
C THR A 57 9.97 -0.40 -19.05
N ILE A 58 8.92 0.03 -19.76
CA ILE A 58 7.71 -0.79 -19.97
C ILE A 58 8.08 -2.11 -20.65
N ASN A 59 7.63 -3.22 -20.09
CA ASN A 59 7.98 -4.60 -20.50
C ASN A 59 9.47 -4.97 -20.39
N GLN A 60 10.28 -4.25 -19.62
CA GLN A 60 11.69 -4.61 -19.47
C GLN A 60 11.88 -5.99 -18.83
N ARG A 61 12.88 -6.74 -19.27
CA ARG A 61 13.29 -7.99 -18.62
C ARG A 61 14.63 -7.80 -17.91
N LEU A 62 14.63 -8.03 -16.60
CA LEU A 62 15.84 -8.12 -15.79
C LEU A 62 16.18 -9.61 -15.61
N GLU A 63 17.37 -10.01 -16.05
CA GLU A 63 17.86 -11.38 -15.92
C GLU A 63 18.07 -11.74 -14.44
N GLY A 64 17.93 -13.03 -14.13
CA GLY A 64 18.23 -13.57 -12.80
C GLY A 64 19.72 -13.43 -12.43
N ASN A 65 20.02 -13.49 -11.13
CA ASN A 65 21.38 -13.45 -10.58
C ASN A 65 22.19 -12.23 -11.06
N SER A 66 21.54 -11.08 -11.16
CA SER A 66 22.12 -9.87 -11.76
C SER A 66 21.81 -8.63 -10.92
N ILE A 67 22.60 -7.58 -11.08
CA ILE A 67 22.36 -6.27 -10.45
C ILE A 67 22.05 -5.27 -11.56
N TYR A 68 21.03 -4.44 -11.37
CA TYR A 68 20.60 -3.41 -12.31
C TYR A 68 20.58 -2.04 -11.63
N HIS A 69 21.08 -1.02 -12.32
CA HIS A 69 21.09 0.37 -11.82
C HIS A 69 20.74 1.38 -12.93
N GLY A 70 20.16 2.50 -12.52
CA GLY A 70 19.96 3.70 -13.36
C GLY A 70 18.55 3.88 -13.90
N TYR A 71 18.39 4.92 -14.73
CA TYR A 71 17.12 5.34 -15.34
C TYR A 71 17.34 5.62 -16.86
N PRO A 72 17.14 4.63 -17.76
CA PRO A 72 16.58 3.31 -17.52
C PRO A 72 17.59 2.33 -16.91
N ALA A 73 17.07 1.39 -16.11
CA ALA A 73 17.87 0.39 -15.40
C ALA A 73 18.66 -0.48 -16.39
N LYS A 74 19.97 -0.57 -16.21
CA LYS A 74 20.88 -1.40 -17.01
C LYS A 74 21.64 -2.37 -16.12
N LYS A 75 21.97 -3.54 -16.67
CA LYS A 75 22.74 -4.57 -15.96
C LYS A 75 24.13 -4.03 -15.66
N ILE A 76 24.56 -4.15 -14.41
CA ILE A 76 25.88 -3.74 -13.96
C ILE A 76 26.81 -4.94 -14.06
N GLU A 77 27.80 -4.87 -14.94
CA GLU A 77 28.89 -5.88 -15.02
C GLU A 77 30.13 -5.42 -14.21
N ARG A 78 30.28 -4.11 -13.98
CA ARG A 78 31.30 -3.48 -13.12
C ARG A 78 30.74 -2.20 -12.50
N ILE A 79 31.09 -1.94 -11.25
CA ILE A 79 30.87 -0.63 -10.62
C ILE A 79 31.96 0.29 -11.16
N GLU A 80 31.62 1.15 -12.12
CA GLU A 80 32.40 2.36 -12.33
C GLU A 80 32.07 3.32 -11.18
N ILE A 81 33.03 3.53 -10.29
CA ILE A 81 32.90 4.52 -9.23
C ILE A 81 32.91 5.87 -9.93
N ILE A 82 31.75 6.54 -9.97
CA ILE A 82 31.69 7.93 -10.41
C ILE A 82 32.24 8.76 -9.24
N GLU A 83 33.53 9.09 -9.31
CA GLU A 83 34.23 9.89 -8.30
C GLU A 83 33.87 11.39 -8.39
N ASP A 84 33.27 11.82 -9.50
CA ASP A 84 33.04 13.24 -9.82
C ASP A 84 31.54 13.61 -9.81
N ILE A 85 31.16 14.38 -8.79
CA ILE A 85 29.80 14.90 -8.57
C ILE A 85 29.32 15.79 -9.73
N ASN A 86 30.23 16.46 -10.44
CA ASN A 86 29.83 17.38 -11.51
C ASN A 86 29.33 16.63 -12.75
N GLN A 87 29.87 15.45 -13.03
CA GLN A 87 29.39 14.58 -14.11
C GLN A 87 28.00 14.02 -13.80
N LEU A 88 27.70 13.80 -12.50
CA LEU A 88 26.40 13.35 -12.04
C LEU A 88 25.33 14.44 -12.21
N GLU A 89 25.66 15.70 -11.89
CA GLU A 89 24.76 16.84 -12.12
C GLU A 89 24.44 17.02 -13.60
N GLU A 90 25.40 16.86 -14.50
CA GLU A 90 25.17 17.03 -15.94
C GLU A 90 24.24 15.94 -16.51
N ILE A 91 24.35 14.70 -16.02
CA ILE A 91 23.46 13.59 -16.37
C ILE A 91 22.05 13.78 -15.80
N ILE A 92 21.93 14.27 -14.57
CA ILE A 92 20.65 14.48 -13.88
C ILE A 92 19.91 15.70 -14.46
N PHE A 93 20.63 16.77 -14.80
CA PHE A 93 20.06 18.05 -15.20
C PHE A 93 20.16 18.33 -16.71
N ASP A 94 20.29 17.30 -17.56
CA ASP A 94 20.21 17.48 -19.01
C ASP A 94 18.85 18.07 -19.42
N LYS A 95 18.84 19.39 -19.58
CA LYS A 95 17.67 20.24 -19.87
C LYS A 95 17.05 19.97 -21.24
N LYS A 96 17.65 19.11 -22.08
CA LYS A 96 17.11 18.77 -23.40
C LYS A 96 15.84 17.91 -23.40
N ARG A 97 15.32 17.52 -22.23
CA ARG A 97 14.11 16.66 -22.11
C ARG A 97 12.87 17.32 -21.54
N LEU A 98 12.85 18.64 -21.36
CA LEU A 98 11.70 19.37 -20.83
C LEU A 98 11.20 20.42 -21.83
N GLU A 99 10.75 19.97 -23.00
CA GLU A 99 9.95 20.80 -23.89
C GLU A 99 8.57 20.19 -24.09
N GLY A 100 7.54 21.02 -23.92
CA GLY A 100 6.24 20.85 -24.56
C GLY A 100 5.09 20.40 -23.64
N TYR A 101 4.59 21.28 -22.78
CA TYR A 101 3.21 21.21 -22.33
C TYR A 101 2.56 22.59 -22.43
N ASP A 102 1.49 22.67 -23.21
CA ASP A 102 0.69 23.88 -23.37
C ASP A 102 -0.13 24.13 -22.09
N ILE A 103 -0.18 25.38 -21.63
CA ILE A 103 -0.84 25.75 -20.36
C ILE A 103 -2.36 25.58 -20.46
N GLU A 104 -2.93 25.61 -21.68
CA GLU A 104 -4.37 25.40 -21.90
C GLU A 104 -4.82 23.95 -21.61
N ASP A 105 -3.93 22.94 -21.74
CA ASP A 105 -4.21 21.52 -21.44
C ASP A 105 -4.36 21.21 -19.93
N LEU A 106 -4.07 22.19 -19.07
CA LEU A 106 -4.16 22.05 -17.61
C LEU A 106 -5.55 22.39 -17.06
N ASN A 107 -6.48 22.87 -17.90
CA ASN A 107 -7.85 23.14 -17.51
C ASN A 107 -8.67 21.85 -17.49
N ALA A 108 -8.75 21.22 -16.32
CA ALA A 108 -9.59 20.04 -16.11
C ALA A 108 -11.07 20.42 -16.21
N HIS A 109 -11.73 20.06 -17.31
CA HIS A 109 -13.19 20.05 -17.37
C HIS A 109 -13.69 18.92 -16.47
N ALA A 110 -14.21 19.27 -15.28
CA ALA A 110 -14.73 18.31 -14.32
C ALA A 110 -15.97 17.62 -14.89
N LYS A 111 -15.80 16.40 -15.39
CA LYS A 111 -16.88 15.50 -15.79
C LYS A 111 -17.26 14.60 -14.62
N GLU A 112 -18.55 14.28 -14.48
CA GLU A 112 -19.03 13.38 -13.42
C GLU A 112 -18.43 11.97 -13.60
N LEU A 113 -17.82 11.45 -12.54
CA LEU A 113 -17.27 10.09 -12.46
C LEU A 113 -18.41 9.06 -12.61
N SER A 114 -18.18 7.95 -13.34
CA SER A 114 -19.15 6.85 -13.43
C SER A 114 -19.39 6.13 -12.10
N VAL A 115 -18.42 6.20 -11.18
CA VAL A 115 -18.64 5.90 -9.76
C VAL A 115 -18.95 7.24 -9.06
N PRO A 116 -20.21 7.49 -8.65
CA PRO A 116 -20.58 8.76 -8.06
C PRO A 116 -19.73 9.05 -6.82
N PHE A 117 -19.29 10.30 -6.67
CA PHE A 117 -18.44 10.72 -5.55
C PHE A 117 -19.04 10.38 -4.17
N HIS A 118 -20.37 10.38 -4.05
CA HIS A 118 -21.06 9.94 -2.84
C HIS A 118 -20.69 8.51 -2.41
N PHE A 119 -20.40 7.60 -3.34
CA PHE A 119 -19.94 6.24 -2.99
C PHE A 119 -18.57 6.24 -2.31
N TYR A 120 -17.66 7.15 -2.71
CA TYR A 120 -16.37 7.32 -2.04
C TYR A 120 -16.56 7.78 -0.60
N ILE A 121 -17.44 8.77 -0.39
CA ILE A 121 -17.78 9.27 0.94
C ILE A 121 -18.43 8.17 1.79
N ILE A 122 -19.43 7.47 1.25
CA ILE A 122 -20.16 6.40 1.94
C ILE A 122 -19.20 5.27 2.33
N ALA A 123 -18.34 4.84 1.41
CA ALA A 123 -17.34 3.81 1.69
C ALA A 123 -16.38 4.27 2.79
N GLY A 124 -15.86 5.49 2.71
CA GLY A 124 -14.99 6.07 3.73
C GLY A 124 -15.68 6.14 5.11
N TRP A 125 -16.91 6.63 5.17
CA TRP A 125 -17.68 6.72 6.41
C TRP A 125 -17.98 5.37 7.04
N ILE A 126 -18.28 4.35 6.23
CA ILE A 126 -18.53 3.01 6.74
C ILE A 126 -17.22 2.39 7.23
N ILE A 127 -16.15 2.43 6.43
CA ILE A 127 -14.87 1.83 6.81
C ILE A 127 -14.32 2.50 8.07
N VAL A 128 -14.28 3.83 8.12
CA VAL A 128 -13.73 4.59 9.26
C VAL A 128 -14.72 4.58 10.41
N GLY A 129 -15.94 5.07 10.21
CA GLY A 129 -16.91 5.30 11.28
C GLY A 129 -17.42 4.00 11.92
N PHE A 130 -17.89 3.04 11.10
CA PHE A 130 -18.49 1.83 11.66
C PHE A 130 -17.46 0.92 12.33
N SER A 131 -16.18 1.02 11.96
CA SER A 131 -15.12 0.25 12.61
C SER A 131 -14.93 0.61 14.08
N PHE A 132 -15.39 1.79 14.53
CA PHE A 132 -15.33 2.22 15.93
C PHE A 132 -16.59 1.91 16.73
N ILE A 133 -17.72 1.52 16.11
CA ILE A 133 -18.98 1.35 16.83
C ILE A 133 -18.88 0.24 17.88
N LEU A 134 -18.50 -0.98 17.48
CA LEU A 134 -18.40 -2.10 18.42
C LEU A 134 -17.26 -1.89 19.44
N PRO A 135 -16.02 -1.55 19.03
CA PRO A 135 -14.95 -1.24 19.99
C PRO A 135 -15.31 -0.10 20.95
N GLY A 136 -15.96 0.95 20.46
CA GLY A 136 -16.37 2.10 21.25
C GLY A 136 -17.47 1.74 22.26
N PHE A 137 -18.44 0.91 21.87
CA PHE A 137 -19.45 0.39 22.78
C PHE A 137 -18.83 -0.49 23.88
N LEU A 138 -17.94 -1.41 23.52
CA LEU A 138 -17.23 -2.26 24.49
C LEU A 138 -16.31 -1.44 25.40
N PHE A 139 -15.63 -0.43 24.85
CA PHE A 139 -14.84 0.53 25.61
C PHE A 139 -15.71 1.28 26.62
N PHE A 140 -16.88 1.76 26.22
CA PHE A 140 -17.81 2.45 27.11
C PHE A 140 -18.25 1.55 28.27
N LEU A 141 -18.66 0.31 27.98
CA LEU A 141 -19.02 -0.66 29.01
C LEU A 141 -17.87 -0.96 29.97
N PHE A 142 -16.66 -1.14 29.44
CA PHE A 142 -15.48 -1.38 30.25
C PHE A 142 -15.10 -0.17 31.10
N LEU A 143 -15.13 1.03 30.54
CA LEU A 143 -14.79 2.27 31.23
C LEU A 143 -15.76 2.54 32.37
N PHE A 144 -17.07 2.63 32.09
CA PHE A 144 -18.06 3.02 33.08
C PHE A 144 -18.53 1.86 33.97
N GLY A 145 -18.64 0.66 33.40
CA GLY A 145 -19.11 -0.53 34.12
C GLY A 145 -18.03 -1.19 34.98
N PHE A 146 -16.75 -1.11 34.59
CA PHE A 146 -15.66 -1.80 35.28
C PHE A 146 -14.61 -0.85 35.86
N LEU A 147 -13.98 -0.01 35.03
CA LEU A 147 -12.87 0.86 35.49
C LEU A 147 -13.32 1.92 36.50
N THR A 148 -14.43 2.61 36.24
CA THR A 148 -14.93 3.65 37.15
C THR A 148 -15.11 3.13 38.59
N PRO A 149 -15.91 2.08 38.85
CA PRO A 149 -16.09 1.60 40.22
C PRO A 149 -14.83 1.00 40.86
N HIS A 150 -13.96 0.36 40.09
CA HIS A 150 -12.83 -0.40 40.65
C HIS A 150 -11.49 0.33 40.65
N LEU A 151 -11.34 1.39 39.85
CA LEU A 151 -10.08 2.11 39.67
C LEU A 151 -10.23 3.62 39.93
N PHE A 152 -11.29 4.27 39.42
CA PHE A 152 -11.40 5.74 39.49
C PHE A 152 -12.18 6.27 40.70
N SER A 153 -13.12 5.50 41.23
CA SER A 153 -13.92 5.90 42.40
C SER A 153 -13.24 5.60 43.75
N ILE A 154 -12.09 4.93 43.74
CA ILE A 154 -11.35 4.60 44.97
C ILE A 154 -10.41 5.75 45.37
N THR A 155 -10.23 5.96 46.67
CA THR A 155 -9.27 6.94 47.17
C THR A 155 -7.84 6.44 46.98
N PHE A 156 -7.00 7.23 46.32
CA PHE A 156 -5.61 6.87 46.08
C PHE A 156 -4.80 6.71 47.39
N SER A 157 -4.09 5.60 47.51
CA SER A 157 -3.16 5.31 48.61
C SER A 157 -2.08 4.33 48.17
N PHE A 158 -0.86 4.49 48.66
CA PHE A 158 0.26 3.57 48.33
C PHE A 158 0.00 2.11 48.74
N LYS A 159 -0.92 1.86 49.67
CA LYS A 159 -1.32 0.49 50.05
C LYS A 159 -2.05 -0.26 48.92
N LEU A 160 -2.64 0.45 47.95
CA LEU A 160 -3.32 -0.16 46.80
C LEU A 160 -2.36 -0.98 45.92
N PHE A 161 -1.08 -0.59 45.85
CA PHE A 161 -0.09 -1.36 45.10
C PHE A 161 0.29 -2.70 45.75
N LEU A 162 -0.18 -2.98 46.97
CA LEU A 162 -0.04 -4.29 47.61
C LEU A 162 -1.30 -5.16 47.45
N ASP A 163 -2.40 -4.58 46.96
CA ASP A 163 -3.62 -5.33 46.67
C ASP A 163 -3.49 -6.05 45.32
N LEU A 164 -3.51 -7.38 45.37
CA LEU A 164 -3.46 -8.24 44.19
C LEU A 164 -4.58 -7.93 43.19
N LYS A 165 -5.78 -7.54 43.67
CA LYS A 165 -6.90 -7.20 42.78
C LYS A 165 -6.60 -5.93 41.99
N PHE A 166 -6.05 -4.91 42.66
CA PHE A 166 -5.68 -3.65 42.03
C PHE A 166 -4.58 -3.84 40.99
N ILE A 167 -3.53 -4.60 41.32
CA ILE A 167 -2.45 -4.95 40.38
C ILE A 167 -3.02 -5.69 39.16
N PHE A 168 -3.90 -6.66 39.38
CA PHE A 168 -4.51 -7.43 38.29
C PHE A 168 -5.32 -6.54 37.34
N ILE A 169 -6.12 -5.61 37.88
CA ILE A 169 -6.88 -4.63 37.07
C ILE A 169 -5.92 -3.75 36.26
N LEU A 170 -4.83 -3.29 36.86
CA LEU A 170 -3.84 -2.44 36.20
C LEU A 170 -3.15 -3.17 35.03
N LEU A 171 -2.87 -4.46 35.17
CA LEU A 171 -2.30 -5.30 34.10
C LEU A 171 -3.33 -5.68 33.03
N LEU A 172 -4.58 -5.91 33.41
CA LEU A 172 -5.66 -6.29 32.50
C LEU A 172 -6.10 -5.13 31.60
N THR A 173 -6.10 -3.91 32.13
CA THR A 173 -6.55 -2.69 31.42
C THR A 173 -5.85 -2.47 30.06
N PRO A 174 -4.51 -2.43 29.97
CA PRO A 174 -3.83 -2.26 28.69
C PRO A 174 -4.09 -3.43 27.73
N LEU A 175 -4.23 -4.66 28.24
CA LEU A 175 -4.57 -5.82 27.41
C LEU A 175 -5.97 -5.66 26.79
N ILE A 176 -6.93 -5.16 27.55
CA ILE A 176 -8.28 -4.88 27.03
C ILE A 176 -8.24 -3.77 25.97
N PHE A 177 -7.47 -2.69 26.16
CA PHE A 177 -7.32 -1.66 25.14
C PHE A 177 -6.67 -2.19 23.86
N ILE A 178 -5.66 -3.06 23.98
CA ILE A 178 -5.07 -3.75 22.82
C ILE A 178 -6.14 -4.59 22.10
N CYS A 179 -6.92 -5.40 22.82
CA CYS A 179 -7.99 -6.20 22.24
C CYS A 179 -9.04 -5.34 21.52
N LEU A 180 -9.48 -4.23 22.13
CA LEU A 180 -10.44 -3.30 21.52
C LEU A 180 -9.89 -2.68 20.23
N TYR A 181 -8.62 -2.32 20.23
CA TYR A 181 -7.96 -1.77 19.05
C TYR A 181 -7.78 -2.82 17.93
N LEU A 182 -7.46 -4.07 18.27
CA LEU A 182 -7.42 -5.16 17.29
C LEU A 182 -8.81 -5.45 16.69
N ILE A 183 -9.89 -5.34 17.47
CA ILE A 183 -11.27 -5.43 16.97
C ILE A 183 -11.54 -4.29 15.97
N HIS A 184 -11.11 -3.06 16.27
CA HIS A 184 -11.22 -1.94 15.34
C HIS A 184 -10.51 -2.24 14.02
N LEU A 185 -9.22 -2.64 14.05
CA LEU A 185 -8.46 -3.01 12.85
C LEU A 185 -9.13 -4.13 12.05
N PHE A 186 -9.69 -5.13 12.73
CA PHE A 186 -10.44 -6.19 12.07
C PHE A 186 -11.65 -5.66 11.29
N PHE A 187 -12.44 -4.75 11.88
CA PHE A 187 -13.59 -4.14 11.18
C PHE A 187 -13.17 -3.24 10.03
N VAL A 188 -12.07 -2.49 10.17
CA VAL A 188 -11.48 -1.73 9.06
C VAL A 188 -11.23 -2.67 7.87
N ALA A 189 -10.53 -3.78 8.09
CA ALA A 189 -10.24 -4.75 7.03
C ALA A 189 -11.52 -5.44 6.49
N LEU A 190 -12.50 -5.75 7.35
CA LEU A 190 -13.77 -6.37 6.97
C LEU A 190 -14.62 -5.47 6.07
N PHE A 191 -14.79 -4.21 6.44
CA PHE A 191 -15.55 -3.26 5.63
C PHE A 191 -14.83 -2.95 4.33
N THR A 192 -13.51 -2.76 4.36
CA THR A 192 -12.73 -2.59 3.13
C THR A 192 -12.92 -3.78 2.20
N LYS A 193 -12.82 -5.03 2.70
CA LYS A 193 -13.04 -6.24 1.90
C LYS A 193 -14.39 -6.24 1.18
N TRP A 194 -15.45 -5.82 1.88
CA TRP A 194 -16.82 -5.81 1.33
C TRP A 194 -16.99 -4.82 0.17
N PHE A 195 -16.41 -3.62 0.29
CA PHE A 195 -16.39 -2.63 -0.80
C PHE A 195 -15.44 -3.04 -1.91
N TYR A 196 -14.24 -3.49 -1.53
CA TYR A 196 -13.19 -3.88 -2.46
C TYR A 196 -13.69 -4.98 -3.39
N LYS A 197 -14.26 -6.07 -2.86
CA LYS A 197 -14.77 -7.18 -3.69
C LYS A 197 -15.74 -6.70 -4.78
N ARG A 198 -16.64 -5.77 -4.45
CA ARG A 198 -17.60 -5.21 -5.44
C ARG A 198 -16.92 -4.32 -6.47
N ALA A 199 -15.95 -3.52 -6.04
CA ALA A 199 -15.19 -2.67 -6.95
C ALA A 199 -14.31 -3.51 -7.87
N ASP A 200 -13.79 -4.63 -7.36
CA ASP A 200 -12.88 -5.54 -8.05
C ASP A 200 -13.53 -6.29 -9.20
N GLU A 201 -14.72 -6.82 -8.99
CA GLU A 201 -15.54 -7.47 -10.02
C GLU A 201 -15.85 -6.58 -11.23
N ARG A 202 -15.69 -5.25 -11.10
CA ARG A 202 -16.04 -4.24 -12.11
C ARG A 202 -14.84 -3.48 -12.65
N GLY A 203 -13.67 -3.65 -12.04
CA GLY A 203 -12.43 -2.98 -12.40
C GLY A 203 -11.63 -3.76 -13.45
N PRO A 204 -10.70 -3.10 -14.13
CA PRO A 204 -9.82 -3.74 -15.11
C PRO A 204 -8.69 -4.51 -14.43
N ASP A 205 -8.29 -5.63 -15.04
CA ASP A 205 -7.12 -6.42 -14.61
C ASP A 205 -5.81 -5.94 -15.28
N GLN A 206 -5.85 -5.72 -16.59
CA GLN A 206 -4.75 -5.21 -17.42
C GLN A 206 -5.32 -4.47 -18.63
N GLY A 207 -4.55 -3.56 -19.22
CA GLY A 207 -4.90 -2.91 -20.46
C GLY A 207 -4.25 -1.54 -20.63
N VAL A 208 -4.46 -0.96 -21.80
CA VAL A 208 -4.19 0.46 -22.06
C VAL A 208 -5.54 1.14 -22.13
N PHE A 209 -5.82 2.02 -21.17
CA PHE A 209 -7.07 2.72 -21.05
C PHE A 209 -6.87 4.17 -21.46
N ASP A 210 -7.73 4.66 -22.34
CA ASP A 210 -7.78 6.08 -22.63
C ASP A 210 -8.29 6.83 -21.38
N ARG A 211 -7.65 7.94 -21.07
CA ARG A 211 -7.96 8.87 -19.98
C ARG A 211 -8.53 10.17 -20.53
N ASN A 212 -8.91 10.19 -21.80
CA ASN A 212 -9.59 11.34 -22.36
C ASN A 212 -10.79 11.71 -21.46
N LEU A 213 -10.74 12.89 -20.84
CA LEU A 213 -11.76 13.37 -19.90
C LEU A 213 -13.15 13.46 -20.57
N ASP A 214 -13.16 13.48 -21.90
CA ASP A 214 -14.35 13.50 -22.74
C ASP A 214 -15.03 12.13 -22.86
N GLU A 215 -14.34 11.02 -22.59
CA GLU A 215 -14.88 9.66 -22.71
C GLU A 215 -14.93 8.96 -21.34
N MET A 216 -16.12 8.53 -20.93
CA MET A 216 -16.31 7.90 -19.62
C MET A 216 -15.91 6.41 -19.68
N SER A 217 -14.82 6.06 -19.02
CA SER A 217 -14.41 4.66 -18.86
C SER A 217 -14.82 4.15 -17.49
N THR A 218 -15.92 3.39 -17.43
CA THR A 218 -16.41 2.78 -16.20
C THR A 218 -15.34 1.91 -15.53
N ALA A 219 -14.53 1.20 -16.32
CA ALA A 219 -13.42 0.41 -15.82
C ALA A 219 -12.36 1.28 -15.11
N LEU A 220 -12.00 2.42 -15.69
CA LEU A 220 -11.02 3.35 -15.12
C LEU A 220 -11.48 3.92 -13.77
N ASP A 221 -12.77 4.23 -13.65
CA ASP A 221 -13.34 4.77 -12.42
C ASP A 221 -13.39 3.72 -11.30
N TYR A 222 -13.70 2.46 -11.63
CA TYR A 222 -13.58 1.36 -10.65
C TYR A 222 -12.13 1.08 -10.26
N TYR A 223 -11.17 1.27 -11.17
CA TYR A 223 -9.75 1.26 -10.80
C TYR A 223 -9.43 2.34 -9.76
N HIS A 224 -9.81 3.59 -10.00
CA HIS A 224 -9.61 4.68 -9.05
C HIS A 224 -10.34 4.46 -7.72
N PHE A 225 -11.55 3.92 -7.75
CA PHE A 225 -12.31 3.59 -6.56
C PHE A 225 -11.61 2.51 -5.74
N ARG A 226 -11.08 1.45 -6.36
CA ARG A 226 -10.27 0.43 -5.67
C ARG A 226 -9.05 1.05 -4.99
N SER A 227 -8.28 1.88 -5.70
CA SER A 227 -7.10 2.55 -5.13
C SER A 227 -7.47 3.47 -3.96
N PHE A 228 -8.63 4.13 -4.01
CA PHE A 228 -9.14 4.91 -2.90
C PHE A 228 -9.45 4.06 -1.66
N LEU A 229 -10.08 2.89 -1.83
CA LEU A 229 -10.45 1.99 -0.72
C LEU A 229 -9.24 1.50 0.08
N PHE A 230 -8.03 1.49 -0.50
CA PHE A 230 -6.80 1.09 0.19
C PHE A 230 -6.16 2.17 1.05
N LYS A 231 -6.47 3.45 0.83
CA LYS A 231 -5.74 4.56 1.48
C LYS A 231 -5.83 4.50 3.01
N TYR A 232 -7.05 4.44 3.53
CA TYR A 232 -7.28 4.41 4.98
C TYR A 232 -6.86 3.10 5.65
N PRO A 233 -7.22 1.90 5.16
CA PRO A 233 -6.88 0.66 5.87
C PRO A 233 -5.37 0.44 5.93
N ILE A 234 -4.63 0.64 4.83
CA ILE A 234 -3.15 0.58 4.85
C ILE A 234 -2.59 1.56 5.88
N PHE A 235 -3.06 2.81 5.87
CA PHE A 235 -2.65 3.82 6.84
C PHE A 235 -2.92 3.37 8.29
N ALA A 236 -4.11 2.83 8.56
CA ALA A 236 -4.51 2.38 9.88
C ALA A 236 -3.63 1.23 10.40
N PHE A 237 -3.24 0.29 9.54
CA PHE A 237 -2.37 -0.83 9.91
C PHE A 237 -0.91 -0.40 10.06
N ILE A 238 -0.34 0.34 9.12
CA ILE A 238 1.07 0.78 9.18
C ILE A 238 1.32 1.71 10.36
N ARG A 239 0.38 2.63 10.66
CA ARG A 239 0.49 3.57 11.79
C ARG A 239 -0.01 2.98 13.12
N SER A 240 -0.46 1.73 13.12
CA SER A 240 -0.83 1.04 14.35
C SER A 240 0.39 0.65 15.18
N PRO A 241 0.21 0.27 16.46
CA PRO A 241 1.24 -0.42 17.23
C PRO A 241 1.60 -1.81 16.67
N PHE A 242 0.90 -2.29 15.64
CA PHE A 242 1.00 -3.63 15.07
C PHE A 242 1.24 -3.60 13.54
N PRO A 243 2.27 -2.89 13.03
CA PRO A 243 2.46 -2.69 11.60
C PRO A 243 2.64 -3.99 10.81
N TRP A 244 3.15 -5.07 11.44
CA TRP A 244 3.30 -6.38 10.81
C TRP A 244 1.97 -7.05 10.41
N LEU A 245 0.83 -6.55 10.92
CA LEU A 245 -0.49 -7.03 10.53
C LEU A 245 -0.89 -6.62 9.11
N ILE A 246 -0.17 -5.69 8.47
CA ILE A 246 -0.38 -5.32 7.05
C ILE A 246 -0.39 -6.56 6.13
N ASN A 247 0.50 -7.53 6.40
CA ASN A 247 0.57 -8.79 5.67
C ASN A 247 -0.76 -9.57 5.75
N TRP A 248 -1.38 -9.56 6.92
CA TRP A 248 -2.67 -10.20 7.14
C TRP A 248 -3.79 -9.40 6.48
N GLU A 249 -3.79 -8.07 6.61
CA GLU A 249 -4.79 -7.17 6.03
C GLU A 249 -4.89 -7.37 4.51
N LEU A 250 -3.75 -7.26 3.80
CA LEU A 250 -3.67 -7.38 2.35
C LEU A 250 -4.19 -8.74 1.85
N ARG A 251 -3.85 -9.83 2.55
CA ARG A 251 -4.38 -11.18 2.26
C ARG A 251 -5.85 -11.31 2.58
N PHE A 252 -6.30 -10.70 3.67
CA PHE A 252 -7.67 -10.84 4.16
C PHE A 252 -8.65 -10.10 3.26
N ILE A 253 -8.32 -8.88 2.82
CA ILE A 253 -9.08 -8.11 1.83
C ILE A 253 -9.16 -8.87 0.50
N GLY A 254 -8.14 -9.66 0.18
CA GLY A 254 -8.07 -10.49 -1.02
C GLY A 254 -7.59 -9.71 -2.25
N SER A 255 -7.03 -8.52 -2.04
CA SER A 255 -6.47 -7.70 -3.11
C SER A 255 -5.10 -8.15 -3.55
N ASN A 256 -4.31 -8.65 -2.61
CA ASN A 256 -2.91 -8.95 -2.79
C ASN A 256 -2.62 -10.34 -2.20
N LYS A 257 -1.69 -11.07 -2.82
CA LYS A 257 -1.14 -12.29 -2.23
C LYS A 257 0.13 -11.89 -1.51
N VAL A 258 0.34 -12.33 -0.29
CA VAL A 258 1.56 -11.97 0.46
C VAL A 258 2.18 -13.23 1.03
N GLY A 259 3.35 -13.62 0.50
CA GLY A 259 4.12 -14.74 0.97
C GLY A 259 4.67 -14.53 2.38
N LYS A 260 5.10 -15.63 3.01
CA LYS A 260 5.67 -15.61 4.36
C LYS A 260 7.03 -14.92 4.37
N GLY A 261 7.34 -14.20 5.44
CA GLY A 261 8.62 -13.51 5.63
C GLY A 261 8.75 -12.19 4.86
N THR A 262 7.71 -11.77 4.13
CA THR A 262 7.71 -10.50 3.41
C THR A 262 7.51 -9.32 4.37
N VAL A 263 8.33 -8.30 4.21
CA VAL A 263 8.37 -7.10 5.05
C VAL A 263 8.13 -5.86 4.18
N PHE A 264 7.30 -4.98 4.69
CA PHE A 264 6.88 -3.74 4.06
C PHE A 264 7.26 -2.56 4.97
N GLU A 265 7.95 -1.56 4.41
CA GLU A 265 8.14 -0.26 5.07
C GLU A 265 7.05 0.75 4.64
N ASP A 266 7.27 2.05 4.84
CA ASP A 266 6.40 3.13 4.38
C ASP A 266 6.35 3.14 2.84
N THR A 267 5.39 2.41 2.26
CA THR A 267 5.28 2.15 0.82
C THR A 267 3.85 2.41 0.33
N PHE A 268 3.69 2.81 -0.93
CA PHE A 268 2.38 2.92 -1.56
C PHE A 268 2.00 1.60 -2.23
N PHE A 269 0.93 0.95 -1.76
CA PHE A 269 0.45 -0.31 -2.34
C PHE A 269 -0.72 -0.10 -3.28
N HIS A 270 -0.67 -0.77 -4.43
CA HIS A 270 -1.83 -1.04 -5.26
C HIS A 270 -2.46 -2.41 -4.96
N SER A 271 -3.59 -2.69 -5.61
CA SER A 271 -4.22 -4.01 -5.60
C SER A 271 -3.75 -4.87 -6.78
N HIS A 272 -3.97 -6.19 -6.70
CA HIS A 272 -3.49 -7.21 -7.66
C HIS A 272 -1.97 -7.33 -7.68
N ILE A 273 -1.39 -7.22 -6.49
CA ILE A 273 0.02 -7.46 -6.26
C ILE A 273 0.16 -8.81 -5.59
N ASP A 274 0.75 -9.75 -6.30
CA ASP A 274 1.37 -10.91 -5.67
C ASP A 274 2.67 -10.41 -5.03
N PHE A 275 2.91 -10.69 -3.76
CA PHE A 275 4.16 -10.49 -3.05
C PHE A 275 4.73 -11.86 -2.66
N GLY A 276 6.00 -12.10 -3.02
CA GLY A 276 6.64 -13.40 -2.92
C GLY A 276 6.90 -13.79 -1.46
N LYS A 277 7.70 -14.84 -1.24
CA LYS A 277 8.18 -15.17 0.11
C LYS A 277 9.50 -14.43 0.37
N ASN A 278 9.69 -13.95 1.59
CA ASN A 278 10.91 -13.26 2.04
C ASN A 278 11.28 -12.02 1.20
N CYS A 279 10.29 -11.30 0.66
CA CYS A 279 10.53 -10.05 -0.06
C CYS A 279 10.69 -8.89 0.92
N TYR A 280 11.53 -7.92 0.59
CA TYR A 280 11.64 -6.67 1.33
C TYR A 280 11.28 -5.51 0.40
N ILE A 281 10.33 -4.68 0.80
CA ILE A 281 9.97 -3.47 0.07
C ILE A 281 10.33 -2.25 0.91
N GLY A 282 11.30 -1.49 0.41
CA GLY A 282 11.86 -0.34 1.10
C GLY A 282 10.97 0.90 1.02
N THR A 283 11.25 1.84 1.93
CA THR A 283 10.55 3.11 2.09
C THR A 283 10.44 3.89 0.76
N ASN A 284 9.27 4.51 0.52
CA ASN A 284 8.91 5.29 -0.65
C ASN A 284 9.02 4.56 -2.00
N SER A 285 9.00 3.22 -2.02
CA SER A 285 8.87 2.48 -3.27
C SER A 285 7.46 2.64 -3.84
N HIS A 286 7.35 2.77 -5.16
CA HIS A 286 6.07 2.80 -5.86
C HIS A 286 5.95 1.55 -6.72
N VAL A 287 4.96 0.72 -6.37
CA VAL A 287 4.77 -0.62 -6.92
C VAL A 287 3.32 -0.80 -7.36
#